data_AF-A0A7S3X9V7-F1
#
_entry.id   AF-A0A7S3X9V7-F1
#
_cell.length_a   1.000
_cell.length_b   1.000
_cell.length_c   1.000
_cell.angle_alpha   90.00
_cell.angle_beta   90.00
_cell.angle_gamma   90.00
#
_symmetry.space_group_name_H-M   'P 1'
#
loop_
_entity.id
_entity.type
_entity.pdbx_description
1 polymer ?
#
loop_
_entity_poly.entity_id
_entity_poly.type
_entity_poly.pdbx_seq_one_letter_code
_entity_poly.pdbx_strand_id
1 'polypeptide(L)'
;SCEGSDMPSVEGRDDDAMQVQSWRESWRKFWPLAFVLGSVAILTSAGGLLALLCSRKKRARTTTARKLQSQTSFNQAWDAELGRKVPSGNVDPLARLPTHWGMTVEQLELFHAIHHERLQSYCREHRLAADKTHVCMEPACRHKHGAAKYRALNDSDSLTDLDELHPTMHVVVDLIIKPFTDIDGGVLGYAPLLNKANPLKPTVFVSHCWGEKFPDFVRTVTNHLPRDTVVWICSFALPQNLDINLLIGQGELCESPFHQALLQASQ
;
A
#
# COMPACT_ATOMS: atom_id res chain seq x y z
N SER A 1 56.91 -2.15 -29.49
CA SER A 1 56.93 -0.98 -28.60
C SER A 1 55.89 0.02 -29.07
N CYS A 2 54.73 0.01 -28.41
CA CYS A 2 53.69 1.05 -28.51
C CYS A 2 53.02 1.13 -27.12
N GLU A 3 53.70 1.77 -26.19
CA GLU A 3 53.12 2.40 -24.99
C GLU A 3 52.85 3.87 -25.39
N GLY A 4 51.88 4.62 -24.89
CA GLY A 4 50.82 4.48 -23.90
C GLY A 4 50.09 5.83 -23.93
N SER A 5 48.80 5.87 -23.65
CA SER A 5 48.08 7.14 -23.55
C SER A 5 47.09 7.10 -22.40
N ASP A 6 47.34 8.02 -21.47
CA ASP A 6 46.67 8.27 -20.21
C ASP A 6 45.18 8.61 -20.36
N MET A 7 44.38 8.10 -19.42
CA MET A 7 42.98 8.48 -19.19
C MET A 7 42.90 9.40 -17.97
N PRO A 8 42.12 10.50 -18.01
CA PRO A 8 41.95 11.37 -16.87
C PRO A 8 40.92 10.82 -15.87
N SER A 9 41.25 10.97 -14.60
CA SER A 9 40.40 10.71 -13.44
C SER A 9 39.23 11.70 -13.37
N VAL A 10 38.00 11.18 -13.31
CA VAL A 10 36.78 11.96 -13.07
C VAL A 10 36.47 11.93 -11.58
N GLU A 11 36.66 13.06 -10.91
CA GLU A 11 36.15 13.33 -9.57
C GLU A 11 34.65 13.65 -9.67
N GLY A 12 33.81 12.79 -9.07
CA GLY A 12 32.36 12.94 -8.99
C GLY A 12 31.94 13.52 -7.64
N ARG A 13 31.08 14.53 -7.69
CA ARG A 13 30.52 15.35 -6.60
C ARG A 13 29.71 14.55 -5.58
N ASP A 14 29.96 14.85 -4.30
CA ASP A 14 29.17 14.46 -3.13
C ASP A 14 28.08 15.51 -2.80
N ASP A 15 27.03 15.64 -3.63
CA ASP A 15 25.94 16.61 -3.37
C ASP A 15 24.61 15.97 -2.88
N ASP A 16 24.49 14.63 -2.86
CA ASP A 16 23.19 13.96 -2.59
C ASP A 16 22.91 13.62 -1.12
N ALA A 17 23.90 13.75 -0.22
CA ALA A 17 23.73 13.36 1.18
C ALA A 17 22.99 14.40 2.05
N MET A 18 22.88 15.66 1.60
CA MET A 18 22.38 16.76 2.45
C MET A 18 20.86 16.96 2.41
N GLN A 19 20.15 16.40 1.42
CA GLN A 19 18.69 16.55 1.35
C GLN A 19 17.93 15.63 2.31
N VAL A 20 18.43 14.43 2.63
CA VAL A 20 17.69 13.41 3.40
C VAL A 20 17.47 13.81 4.87
N GLN A 21 18.33 14.64 5.46
CA GLN A 21 18.17 15.09 6.85
C GLN A 21 17.09 16.17 7.03
N SER A 22 16.88 17.04 6.03
CA SER A 22 15.87 18.10 6.07
C SER A 22 14.44 17.54 6.19
N TRP A 23 14.16 16.39 5.57
CA TRP A 23 12.83 15.77 5.59
C TRP A 23 12.46 15.16 6.94
N ARG A 24 13.41 14.60 7.70
CA ARG A 24 13.13 14.02 9.03
C ARG A 24 12.63 15.05 10.04
N GLU A 25 13.01 16.31 9.88
CA GLU A 25 12.54 17.41 10.72
C GLU A 25 11.17 17.98 10.29
N SER A 26 10.82 17.87 9.00
CA SER A 26 9.56 18.38 8.47
C SER A 26 8.35 17.55 8.94
N TRP A 27 8.53 16.25 9.20
CA TRP A 27 7.46 15.37 9.71
C TRP A 27 7.13 15.56 11.19
N ARG A 28 8.04 16.12 12.00
CA ARG A 28 7.76 16.44 13.42
C ARG A 28 6.99 17.75 13.62
N LYS A 29 6.88 18.59 12.59
CA LYS A 29 6.26 19.92 12.67
C LYS A 29 4.78 19.96 12.28
N PHE A 30 4.20 18.83 11.86
CA PHE A 30 2.83 18.77 11.31
C PHE A 30 1.72 18.31 12.29
N TRP A 31 1.92 18.40 13.60
CA TRP A 31 0.87 18.20 14.62
C TRP A 31 1.25 18.89 15.94
N PRO A 32 0.40 19.65 16.68
CA PRO A 32 -1.01 20.06 16.50
C PRO A 32 -1.25 21.58 16.46
N LEU A 33 -2.37 22.01 15.84
CA LEU A 33 -3.21 23.15 16.28
C LEU A 33 -4.43 23.27 15.36
N ALA A 34 -5.61 22.86 15.83
CA ALA A 34 -6.90 23.48 15.53
C ALA A 34 -8.04 22.73 16.24
N PHE A 35 -8.32 23.16 17.47
CA PHE A 35 -9.65 23.14 18.07
C PHE A 35 -10.26 24.54 17.85
N VAL A 36 -11.59 24.64 17.84
CA VAL A 36 -12.47 25.83 18.03
C VAL A 36 -13.33 26.29 16.82
N LEU A 37 -14.64 25.96 16.93
CA LEU A 37 -15.89 26.65 16.50
C LEU A 37 -16.20 26.81 15.00
N GLY A 38 -17.45 26.72 14.53
CA GLY A 38 -18.76 26.69 15.17
C GLY A 38 -19.91 26.53 14.15
N SER A 39 -21.10 26.27 14.67
CA SER A 39 -22.36 25.98 13.99
C SER A 39 -22.95 27.14 13.18
N VAL A 40 -23.60 26.85 12.04
CA VAL A 40 -24.76 27.61 11.52
C VAL A 40 -25.73 26.66 10.81
N ALA A 41 -26.99 26.67 11.27
CA ALA A 41 -28.14 26.04 10.61
C ALA A 41 -28.89 27.09 9.79
N ILE A 42 -29.36 26.72 8.58
CA ILE A 42 -30.43 27.45 7.88
C ILE A 42 -31.41 26.45 7.27
N LEU A 43 -32.66 26.59 7.70
CA LEU A 43 -33.88 25.94 7.22
C LEU A 43 -34.60 26.92 6.27
N THR A 44 -35.05 26.48 5.10
CA THR A 44 -36.26 27.01 4.44
C THR A 44 -36.81 25.99 3.44
N SER A 45 -38.11 26.14 3.18
CA SER A 45 -39.11 25.13 2.84
C SER A 45 -39.66 25.19 1.41
N ALA A 46 -40.27 24.07 1.00
CA ALA A 46 -41.54 23.92 0.26
C ALA A 46 -41.64 24.05 -1.28
N GLY A 47 -42.27 23.01 -1.86
CA GLY A 47 -43.15 23.01 -3.04
C GLY A 47 -42.46 22.97 -4.41
N GLY A 48 -42.83 22.18 -5.41
CA GLY A 48 -43.95 21.27 -5.65
C GLY A 48 -44.00 20.96 -7.17
N LEU A 49 -44.31 19.70 -7.52
CA LEU A 49 -44.81 19.16 -8.81
C LEU A 49 -44.23 19.67 -10.16
N LEU A 50 -43.68 18.75 -10.96
CA LEU A 50 -44.43 18.17 -12.09
C LEU A 50 -43.76 16.87 -12.61
N ALA A 51 -44.60 15.86 -12.81
CA ALA A 51 -44.27 14.59 -13.41
C ALA A 51 -44.36 14.67 -14.94
N LEU A 52 -43.37 14.14 -15.67
CA LEU A 52 -43.54 13.46 -16.95
C LEU A 52 -42.20 12.83 -17.37
N LEU A 53 -42.28 11.69 -18.05
CA LEU A 53 -41.21 10.80 -18.56
C LEU A 53 -40.97 9.53 -17.74
N CYS A 54 -41.98 8.66 -17.78
CA CYS A 54 -41.83 7.24 -17.52
C CYS A 54 -41.97 6.47 -18.84
N SER A 55 -40.87 6.27 -19.58
CA SER A 55 -40.70 5.09 -20.46
C SER A 55 -39.27 4.99 -21.02
N ARG A 56 -38.30 4.68 -20.12
CA ARG A 56 -36.97 4.10 -20.44
C ARG A 56 -36.15 3.69 -19.20
N LYS A 57 -36.72 3.82 -17.99
CA LYS A 57 -36.00 3.79 -16.68
C LYS A 57 -35.99 2.44 -15.93
N LYS A 58 -36.33 1.32 -16.58
CA LYS A 58 -36.39 0.01 -15.89
C LYS A 58 -35.08 -0.78 -15.84
N ARG A 59 -34.04 -0.42 -16.62
CA ARG A 59 -32.74 -1.12 -16.59
C ARG A 59 -31.68 -0.50 -15.67
N ALA A 60 -31.85 0.77 -15.26
CA ALA A 60 -30.89 1.49 -14.42
C ALA A 60 -31.22 1.49 -12.90
N ARG A 61 -32.48 1.17 -12.53
CA ARG A 61 -32.91 1.19 -11.12
C ARG A 61 -32.53 -0.07 -10.34
N THR A 62 -32.44 -1.23 -11.01
CA THR A 62 -32.03 -2.50 -10.37
C THR A 62 -30.53 -2.55 -10.07
N THR A 63 -29.69 -1.93 -10.90
CA THR A 63 -28.23 -1.89 -10.66
C THR A 63 -27.86 -1.01 -9.47
N THR A 64 -28.54 0.12 -9.28
CA THR A 64 -28.20 1.06 -8.20
C THR A 64 -28.58 0.50 -6.82
N ALA A 65 -29.76 -0.11 -6.69
CA ALA A 65 -30.18 -0.73 -5.42
C ALA A 65 -29.30 -1.94 -5.04
N ARG A 66 -28.89 -2.75 -6.02
CA ARG A 66 -27.99 -3.89 -5.80
C ARG A 66 -26.58 -3.44 -5.38
N LYS A 67 -26.11 -2.30 -5.91
CA LYS A 67 -24.80 -1.70 -5.56
C LYS A 67 -24.75 -1.17 -4.12
N LEU A 68 -25.86 -0.62 -3.61
CA LEU A 68 -25.96 -0.20 -2.20
C LEU A 68 -26.03 -1.41 -1.25
N GLN A 69 -26.79 -2.44 -1.63
CA GLN A 69 -26.93 -3.65 -0.83
C GLN A 69 -25.61 -4.43 -0.73
N SER A 70 -24.82 -4.49 -1.80
CA SER A 70 -23.54 -5.22 -1.85
C SER A 70 -22.38 -4.50 -1.11
N GLN A 71 -22.40 -3.17 -1.01
CA GLN A 71 -21.46 -2.45 -0.13
C GLN A 71 -21.76 -2.72 1.35
N THR A 72 -23.00 -3.07 1.68
CA THR A 72 -23.43 -3.27 3.07
C THR A 72 -22.92 -4.60 3.63
N SER A 73 -22.85 -5.68 2.84
CA SER A 73 -22.34 -6.99 3.26
C SER A 73 -20.82 -6.98 3.47
N PHE A 74 -20.06 -6.37 2.55
CA PHE A 74 -18.61 -6.19 2.72
C PHE A 74 -18.31 -5.42 4.00
N ASN A 75 -18.98 -4.28 4.21
CA ASN A 75 -18.81 -3.50 5.43
C ASN A 75 -19.19 -4.30 6.69
N GLN A 76 -20.21 -5.18 6.64
CA GLN A 76 -20.57 -6.03 7.77
C GLN A 76 -19.53 -7.11 8.10
N ALA A 77 -18.97 -7.80 7.10
CA ALA A 77 -17.91 -8.78 7.31
C ALA A 77 -16.62 -8.11 7.82
N TRP A 78 -16.28 -6.96 7.22
CA TRP A 78 -15.21 -6.09 7.66
C TRP A 78 -15.42 -5.62 9.10
N ASP A 79 -16.58 -5.06 9.43
CA ASP A 79 -16.93 -4.58 10.76
C ASP A 79 -17.00 -5.72 11.79
N ALA A 80 -17.35 -6.96 11.40
CA ALA A 80 -17.32 -8.13 12.29
C ALA A 80 -15.88 -8.54 12.66
N GLU A 81 -14.94 -8.44 11.72
CA GLU A 81 -13.53 -8.68 11.97
C GLU A 81 -12.90 -7.52 12.79
N LEU A 82 -13.27 -6.28 12.46
CA LEU A 82 -12.83 -5.08 13.19
C LEU A 82 -13.43 -4.95 14.59
N GLY A 83 -14.67 -5.38 14.79
CA GLY A 83 -15.39 -5.30 16.06
C GLY A 83 -14.71 -6.08 17.19
N ARG A 84 -13.78 -6.98 16.84
CA ARG A 84 -12.92 -7.69 17.79
C ARG A 84 -11.60 -6.97 18.09
N LYS A 85 -11.17 -6.00 17.27
CA LYS A 85 -9.80 -5.44 17.29
C LYS A 85 -9.68 -3.92 17.40
N VAL A 86 -10.70 -3.12 17.09
CA VAL A 86 -10.53 -1.66 16.95
C VAL A 86 -11.15 -0.88 18.11
N PRO A 87 -10.36 -0.11 18.89
CA PRO A 87 -10.90 0.93 19.77
C PRO A 87 -11.66 1.95 18.92
N SER A 88 -12.76 2.50 19.43
CA SER A 88 -13.75 3.36 18.75
C SER A 88 -13.26 4.72 18.21
N GLY A 89 -12.04 4.79 17.68
CA GLY A 89 -11.47 5.95 17.00
C GLY A 89 -12.20 6.28 15.70
N ASN A 90 -12.32 7.59 15.46
CA ASN A 90 -13.03 8.20 14.34
C ASN A 90 -12.24 8.00 13.02
N VAL A 91 -12.27 6.79 12.46
CA VAL A 91 -11.71 6.52 11.11
C VAL A 91 -12.70 7.05 10.08
N ASP A 92 -12.23 7.89 9.15
CA ASP A 92 -13.03 8.38 8.03
C ASP A 92 -13.72 7.20 7.32
N PRO A 93 -15.05 7.21 7.15
CA PRO A 93 -15.77 6.16 6.44
C PRO A 93 -15.22 5.88 5.03
N LEU A 94 -14.69 6.89 4.34
CA LEU A 94 -14.10 6.74 3.01
C LEU A 94 -12.81 5.94 3.02
N ALA A 95 -12.00 6.03 4.09
CA ALA A 95 -10.78 5.25 4.24
C ALA A 95 -11.07 3.74 4.36
N ARG A 96 -12.33 3.34 4.58
CA ARG A 96 -12.77 1.94 4.60
C ARG A 96 -13.26 1.44 3.25
N LEU A 97 -13.39 2.31 2.26
CA LEU A 97 -13.90 1.93 0.94
C LEU A 97 -12.74 1.53 0.02
N PRO A 98 -12.74 0.32 -0.59
CA PRO A 98 -11.73 -0.09 -1.55
C PRO A 98 -11.53 0.87 -2.72
N THR A 99 -12.59 1.62 -3.06
CA THR A 99 -12.59 2.66 -4.09
C THR A 99 -11.78 3.92 -3.73
N HIS A 100 -11.23 4.01 -2.52
CA HIS A 100 -10.39 5.12 -2.05
C HIS A 100 -9.04 4.65 -1.47
N TRP A 101 -8.65 3.41 -1.74
CA TRP A 101 -7.37 2.84 -1.29
C TRP A 101 -6.24 3.09 -2.31
N GLY A 102 -6.26 4.26 -2.95
CA GLY A 102 -5.25 4.66 -3.92
C GLY A 102 -4.02 5.30 -3.29
N MET A 103 -2.93 5.31 -4.04
CA MET A 103 -1.73 6.11 -3.79
C MET A 103 -1.22 6.69 -5.11
N THR A 104 -0.53 7.82 -5.09
CA THR A 104 0.05 8.37 -6.33
C THR A 104 1.29 7.59 -6.76
N VAL A 105 1.64 7.66 -8.04
CA VAL A 105 2.92 7.12 -8.55
C VAL A 105 4.11 7.80 -7.86
N GLU A 106 4.03 9.10 -7.57
CA GLU A 106 5.02 9.82 -6.77
C GLU A 106 5.17 9.23 -5.36
N GLN A 107 4.06 8.89 -4.69
CA GLN A 107 4.12 8.24 -3.37
C GLN A 107 4.80 6.87 -3.44
N LEU A 108 4.57 6.10 -4.52
CA LEU A 108 5.23 4.80 -4.74
C LEU A 108 6.74 4.96 -4.99
N GLU A 109 7.12 5.91 -5.83
CA GLU A 109 8.50 6.27 -6.10
C GLU A 109 9.24 6.69 -4.83
N LEU A 110 8.63 7.58 -4.04
CA LEU A 110 9.19 8.04 -2.76
C LEU A 110 9.31 6.89 -1.75
N PHE A 111 8.30 6.03 -1.65
CA PHE A 111 8.36 4.82 -0.82
C PHE A 111 9.57 3.96 -1.20
N HIS A 112 9.77 3.72 -2.49
CA HIS A 112 10.91 2.95 -2.97
C HIS A 112 12.24 3.62 -2.60
N ALA A 113 12.39 4.92 -2.88
CA ALA A 113 13.61 5.67 -2.59
C ALA A 113 13.99 5.62 -1.10
N ILE A 114 13.01 5.78 -0.19
CA ILE A 114 13.23 5.76 1.26
C ILE A 114 13.69 4.38 1.75
N HIS A 115 13.19 3.30 1.16
CA HIS A 115 13.41 1.94 1.65
C HIS A 115 14.42 1.12 0.85
N HIS A 116 14.88 1.63 -0.30
CA HIS A 116 15.74 0.92 -1.24
C HIS A 116 17.01 0.36 -0.58
N GLU A 117 17.79 1.20 0.11
CA GLU A 117 19.04 0.78 0.74
C GLU A 117 18.81 -0.29 1.81
N ARG A 118 17.78 -0.11 2.65
CA ARG A 118 17.41 -1.07 3.69
C ARG A 118 17.04 -2.42 3.10
N LEU A 119 16.22 -2.44 2.05
CA LEU A 119 15.80 -3.68 1.38
C LEU A 119 16.99 -4.39 0.74
N GLN A 120 17.87 -3.65 0.07
CA GLN A 120 19.07 -4.22 -0.54
C GLN A 120 20.04 -4.79 0.50
N SER A 121 20.34 -4.05 1.57
CA SER A 121 21.23 -4.52 2.64
C SER A 121 20.66 -5.75 3.32
N TYR A 122 19.35 -5.77 3.59
CA TYR A 122 18.67 -6.95 4.11
C TYR A 122 18.87 -8.16 3.18
N CYS A 123 18.56 -8.01 1.89
CA CYS A 123 18.66 -9.12 0.93
C CYS A 123 20.09 -9.63 0.74
N ARG A 124 21.11 -8.74 0.79
CA ARG A 124 22.52 -9.14 0.70
C ARG A 124 22.98 -9.96 1.90
N GLU A 125 22.46 -9.68 3.10
CA GLU A 125 22.87 -10.30 4.36
C GLU A 125 22.00 -11.50 4.76
N HIS A 126 21.06 -11.89 3.89
CA HIS A 126 20.17 -13.03 4.08
C HIS A 126 20.16 -13.96 2.85
N ARG A 127 19.67 -15.18 3.06
CA ARG A 127 19.31 -16.15 2.03
C ARG A 127 17.88 -16.64 2.25
N LEU A 128 17.35 -17.38 1.29
CA LEU A 128 16.00 -17.93 1.36
C LEU A 128 16.05 -19.47 1.39
N ALA A 129 15.50 -20.06 2.45
CA ALA A 129 15.34 -21.50 2.54
C ALA A 129 14.18 -21.99 1.64
N ALA A 130 14.12 -23.29 1.38
CA ALA A 130 13.07 -23.91 0.57
C ALA A 130 11.65 -23.65 1.11
N ASP A 131 11.49 -23.56 2.43
CA ASP A 131 10.22 -23.25 3.11
C ASP A 131 9.91 -21.74 3.18
N LYS A 132 10.66 -20.92 2.44
CA LYS A 132 10.58 -19.46 2.38
C LYS A 132 10.98 -18.76 3.69
N THR A 133 11.64 -19.45 4.62
CA THR A 133 12.26 -18.80 5.78
C THR A 133 13.49 -17.99 5.36
N HIS A 134 13.61 -16.77 5.85
CA HIS A 134 14.81 -15.95 5.68
C HIS A 134 15.93 -16.46 6.60
N VAL A 135 17.10 -16.75 6.04
CA VAL A 135 18.25 -17.26 6.79
C VAL A 135 19.27 -16.15 6.94
N CYS A 136 19.53 -15.72 8.16
CA CYS A 136 20.53 -14.70 8.47
C CYS A 136 21.92 -15.28 8.28
N MET A 137 22.75 -14.62 7.47
CA MET A 137 24.14 -15.07 7.27
C MET A 137 25.08 -14.66 8.42
N GLU A 138 24.67 -13.69 9.23
CA GLU A 138 25.39 -13.30 10.44
C GLU A 138 24.74 -13.90 11.70
N PRO A 139 25.52 -14.53 12.61
CA PRO A 139 24.99 -15.09 13.86
C PRO A 139 24.27 -14.07 14.74
N ALA A 140 24.73 -12.81 14.73
CA ALA A 140 24.14 -11.70 15.46
C ALA A 140 23.50 -10.68 14.48
N CYS A 141 22.49 -11.14 13.73
CA CYS A 141 21.86 -10.32 12.71
C CYS A 141 21.31 -9.00 13.26
N ARG A 142 21.82 -7.88 12.73
CA ARG A 142 21.41 -6.52 13.10
C ARG A 142 20.09 -6.04 12.51
N HIS A 143 19.53 -6.81 11.56
CA HIS A 143 18.35 -6.39 10.82
C HIS A 143 17.06 -6.54 11.62
N LYS A 144 16.13 -5.60 11.41
CA LYS A 144 14.74 -5.76 11.86
C LYS A 144 13.98 -6.58 10.82
N HIS A 145 13.64 -7.81 11.21
CA HIS A 145 12.96 -8.80 10.37
C HIS A 145 11.46 -8.54 10.15
N GLY A 146 10.89 -7.53 10.83
CA GLY A 146 9.48 -7.19 10.68
C GLY A 146 8.57 -8.40 10.95
N ALA A 147 7.71 -8.71 10.00
CA ALA A 147 6.82 -9.86 10.02
C ALA A 147 7.37 -11.10 9.28
N ALA A 148 8.61 -11.04 8.76
CA ALA A 148 9.21 -12.15 8.03
C ALA A 148 9.51 -13.33 8.96
N LYS A 149 9.28 -14.55 8.49
CA LYS A 149 9.77 -15.75 9.15
C LYS A 149 11.29 -15.83 8.95
N TYR A 150 12.05 -15.91 10.03
CA TYR A 150 13.51 -15.91 9.95
C TYR A 150 14.17 -16.88 10.94
N ARG A 151 15.42 -17.24 10.65
CA ARG A 151 16.30 -18.01 11.55
C ARG A 151 17.77 -17.70 11.28
N ALA A 152 18.63 -18.00 12.24
CA ALA A 152 20.08 -17.99 12.00
C ALA A 152 20.49 -19.13 11.05
N LEU A 153 21.65 -18.96 10.41
CA LEU A 153 22.34 -20.04 9.70
C LEU A 153 22.75 -21.13 10.70
N ASN A 154 22.42 -22.38 10.38
CA ASN A 154 22.80 -23.54 11.18
C ASN A 154 24.02 -24.23 10.56
N ASP A 155 24.77 -25.00 11.37
CA ASP A 155 25.94 -25.76 10.90
C ASP A 155 25.61 -26.77 9.79
N SER A 156 24.35 -27.19 9.68
CA SER A 156 23.87 -28.12 8.65
C SER A 156 23.48 -27.44 7.34
N ASP A 157 23.37 -26.11 7.30
CA ASP A 157 22.97 -25.40 6.08
C ASP A 157 24.17 -25.30 5.13
N SER A 158 24.00 -25.77 3.89
CA SER A 158 24.92 -25.40 2.81
C SER A 158 24.45 -24.10 2.16
N LEU A 159 25.34 -23.13 1.99
CA LEU A 159 25.03 -21.88 1.29
C LEU A 159 24.64 -22.11 -0.19
N THR A 160 25.02 -23.25 -0.78
CA THR A 160 24.62 -23.63 -2.14
C THR A 160 23.17 -24.08 -2.22
N ASP A 161 22.59 -24.50 -1.09
CA ASP A 161 21.25 -25.07 -1.02
C ASP A 161 20.21 -24.00 -0.63
N LEU A 162 20.68 -22.77 -0.34
CA LEU A 162 19.84 -21.63 -0.03
C LEU A 162 19.79 -20.69 -1.23
N ASP A 163 18.56 -20.28 -1.60
CA ASP A 163 18.34 -19.35 -2.70
C ASP A 163 18.82 -17.94 -2.33
N GLU A 164 19.24 -17.16 -3.33
CA GLU A 164 19.50 -15.74 -3.14
C GLU A 164 18.19 -15.02 -2.79
N LEU A 165 18.22 -14.20 -1.74
CA LEU A 165 17.08 -13.37 -1.41
C LEU A 165 17.10 -12.10 -2.27
N HIS A 166 15.98 -11.78 -2.88
CA HIS A 166 15.80 -10.56 -3.67
C HIS A 166 14.73 -9.66 -3.04
N PRO A 167 14.78 -8.34 -3.28
CA PRO A 167 13.77 -7.41 -2.77
C PRO A 167 12.48 -7.54 -3.58
N THR A 168 11.72 -8.61 -3.33
CA THR A 168 10.42 -8.88 -3.96
C THR A 168 9.28 -8.23 -3.17
N MET A 169 8.04 -8.27 -3.69
CA MET A 169 6.90 -7.73 -2.95
C MET A 169 6.68 -8.47 -1.61
N HIS A 170 7.00 -9.77 -1.53
CA HIS A 170 6.98 -10.50 -0.26
C HIS A 170 7.87 -9.84 0.79
N VAL A 171 9.12 -9.54 0.43
CA VAL A 171 10.09 -8.90 1.33
C VAL A 171 9.63 -7.48 1.71
N VAL A 172 9.11 -6.71 0.76
CA VAL A 172 8.56 -5.37 1.03
C VAL A 172 7.41 -5.43 2.03
N VAL A 173 6.48 -6.37 1.84
CA VAL A 173 5.32 -6.50 2.71
C VAL A 173 5.73 -6.89 4.12
N ASP A 174 6.61 -7.90 4.26
CA ASP A 174 6.99 -8.41 5.57
C ASP A 174 7.91 -7.44 6.34
N LEU A 175 8.84 -6.75 5.67
CA LEU A 175 9.82 -5.89 6.36
C LEU A 175 9.33 -4.46 6.59
N ILE A 176 8.44 -3.97 5.72
CA ILE A 176 8.04 -2.56 5.67
C ILE A 176 6.54 -2.41 5.90
N ILE A 177 5.69 -2.97 5.02
CA ILE A 177 4.25 -2.66 5.04
C ILE A 177 3.60 -3.18 6.31
N LYS A 178 3.70 -4.48 6.62
CA LYS A 178 3.08 -5.07 7.82
C LYS A 178 3.53 -4.35 9.10
N PRO A 179 4.84 -4.17 9.38
CA PRO A 179 5.27 -3.43 10.57
C PRO A 179 4.79 -1.98 10.61
N PHE A 180 4.68 -1.31 9.47
CA PHE A 180 4.21 0.07 9.41
C PHE A 180 2.70 0.17 9.64
N THR A 181 1.93 -0.78 9.11
CA THR A 181 0.47 -0.81 9.19
C THR A 181 -0.05 -1.54 10.41
N ASP A 182 0.81 -2.09 11.27
CA ASP A 182 0.45 -2.71 12.56
C ASP A 182 0.09 -1.68 13.64
N ILE A 183 -0.52 -0.57 13.22
CA ILE A 183 -1.18 0.39 14.08
C ILE A 183 -2.68 0.17 14.01
N ASP A 184 -3.41 0.57 15.05
CA ASP A 184 -4.87 0.38 15.15
C ASP A 184 -5.33 -1.07 14.85
N GLY A 185 -4.48 -2.07 15.15
CA GLY A 185 -4.79 -3.48 14.95
C GLY A 185 -4.60 -4.01 13.52
N GLY A 186 -3.91 -3.29 12.64
CA GLY A 186 -3.56 -3.82 11.31
C GLY A 186 -4.63 -3.62 10.25
N VAL A 187 -5.59 -2.74 10.51
CA VAL A 187 -6.90 -2.73 9.83
C VAL A 187 -6.93 -1.94 8.53
N LEU A 188 -5.90 -1.12 8.28
CA LEU A 188 -5.72 -0.40 7.04
C LEU A 188 -4.50 -0.94 6.31
N GLY A 189 -4.58 -0.98 4.98
CA GLY A 189 -3.39 -1.11 4.14
C GLY A 189 -2.52 0.15 4.20
N TYR A 190 -1.33 0.07 3.61
CA TYR A 190 -0.38 1.17 3.57
C TYR A 190 -0.95 2.44 2.91
N ALA A 191 -1.55 2.30 1.73
CA ALA A 191 -2.11 3.42 0.96
C ALA A 191 -3.25 4.15 1.70
N PRO A 192 -4.31 3.48 2.18
CA PRO A 192 -5.36 4.15 2.95
C PRO A 192 -4.86 4.69 4.30
N LEU A 193 -3.82 4.09 4.90
CA LEU A 193 -3.21 4.63 6.10
C LEU A 193 -2.43 5.92 5.82
N LEU A 194 -1.61 5.93 4.76
CA LEU A 194 -0.85 7.11 4.31
C LEU A 194 -1.79 8.27 3.95
N ASN A 195 -2.89 7.95 3.27
CA ASN A 195 -3.86 8.92 2.77
C ASN A 195 -5.09 9.06 3.69
N LYS A 196 -4.97 8.72 4.99
CA LYS A 196 -6.10 8.70 5.94
C LYS A 196 -6.85 10.02 6.04
N ALA A 197 -6.15 11.15 5.92
CA ALA A 197 -6.75 12.50 5.97
C ALA A 197 -7.36 12.96 4.65
N ASN A 198 -6.93 12.38 3.53
CA ASN A 198 -7.43 12.69 2.18
C ASN A 198 -7.41 11.43 1.31
N PRO A 199 -8.39 10.52 1.47
CA PRO A 199 -8.39 9.24 0.76
C PRO A 199 -8.40 9.44 -0.76
N LEU A 200 -7.53 8.70 -1.46
CA LEU A 200 -7.33 8.89 -2.89
C LEU A 200 -8.11 7.86 -3.71
N LYS A 201 -8.91 8.35 -4.64
CA LYS A 201 -9.67 7.53 -5.57
C LYS A 201 -8.77 7.08 -6.74
N PRO A 202 -8.52 5.78 -6.94
CA PRO A 202 -7.64 5.31 -7.99
C PRO A 202 -8.28 5.48 -9.37
N THR A 203 -7.45 5.90 -10.32
CA THR A 203 -7.77 6.00 -11.75
C THR A 203 -7.16 4.87 -12.55
N VAL A 204 -6.15 4.18 -12.00
CA VAL A 204 -5.49 3.03 -12.63
C VAL A 204 -5.42 1.86 -11.66
N PHE A 205 -5.82 0.68 -12.13
CA PHE A 205 -5.64 -0.57 -11.40
C PHE A 205 -4.36 -1.26 -11.85
N VAL A 206 -3.44 -1.54 -10.93
CA VAL A 206 -2.16 -2.17 -11.22
C VAL A 206 -2.14 -3.58 -10.62
N SER A 207 -2.11 -4.58 -11.50
CA SER A 207 -1.83 -5.97 -11.11
C SER A 207 -0.32 -6.19 -11.09
N HIS A 208 0.16 -7.02 -10.16
CA HIS A 208 1.58 -7.30 -9.99
C HIS A 208 1.78 -8.76 -9.54
N CYS A 209 3.00 -9.29 -9.70
CA CYS A 209 3.41 -10.59 -9.20
C CYS A 209 4.10 -10.42 -7.84
N TRP A 210 3.90 -11.35 -6.91
CA TRP A 210 4.54 -11.28 -5.60
C TRP A 210 6.05 -11.59 -5.63
N GLY A 211 6.47 -12.43 -6.58
CA GLY A 211 7.86 -12.86 -6.75
C GLY A 211 8.70 -11.97 -7.67
N GLU A 212 8.12 -10.95 -8.29
CA GLU A 212 8.89 -10.00 -9.11
C GLU A 212 9.76 -9.10 -8.22
N LYS A 213 10.85 -8.57 -8.79
CA LYS A 213 11.72 -7.62 -8.09
C LYS A 213 10.99 -6.29 -7.94
N PHE A 214 10.84 -5.81 -6.71
CA PHE A 214 10.16 -4.56 -6.40
C PHE A 214 10.75 -3.34 -7.12
N PRO A 215 12.08 -3.18 -7.26
CA PRO A 215 12.64 -2.07 -8.03
C PRO A 215 12.22 -2.08 -9.51
N ASP A 216 12.10 -3.26 -10.12
CA ASP A 216 11.67 -3.40 -11.52
C ASP A 216 10.18 -3.06 -11.67
N PHE A 217 9.36 -3.48 -10.71
CA PHE A 217 7.94 -3.09 -10.61
C PHE A 217 7.79 -1.57 -10.53
N VAL A 218 8.48 -0.92 -9.58
CA VAL A 218 8.40 0.55 -9.40
C VAL A 218 8.85 1.27 -10.66
N ARG A 219 10.01 0.89 -11.23
CA ARG A 219 10.50 1.48 -12.49
C ARG A 219 9.49 1.34 -13.63
N THR A 220 8.83 0.19 -13.73
CA THR A 220 7.81 -0.04 -14.75
C THR A 220 6.63 0.91 -14.58
N VAL A 221 6.11 1.05 -13.36
CA VAL A 221 5.00 1.96 -13.07
C VAL A 221 5.39 3.42 -13.33
N THR A 222 6.56 3.87 -12.86
CA THR A 222 7.01 5.26 -13.01
C THR A 222 7.35 5.65 -14.45
N ASN A 223 7.76 4.68 -15.28
CA ASN A 223 8.07 4.94 -16.69
C ASN A 223 6.82 5.05 -17.58
N HIS A 224 5.68 4.48 -17.15
CA HIS A 224 4.47 4.39 -17.99
C HIS A 224 3.32 5.26 -17.49
N LEU A 225 3.35 5.73 -16.24
CA LEU A 225 2.29 6.54 -15.66
C LEU A 225 2.83 7.89 -15.16
N PRO A 226 2.08 8.99 -15.38
CA PRO A 226 2.38 10.29 -14.75
C PRO A 226 2.49 10.20 -13.23
N ARG A 227 3.37 11.02 -12.63
CA ARG A 227 3.66 11.01 -11.18
C ARG A 227 2.42 11.28 -10.30
N ASP A 228 1.46 12.05 -10.80
CA ASP A 228 0.21 12.38 -10.13
C ASP A 228 -0.92 11.34 -10.32
N THR A 229 -0.69 10.31 -11.14
CA THR A 229 -1.66 9.23 -11.35
C THR A 229 -1.91 8.47 -10.05
N VAL A 230 -3.18 8.30 -9.67
CA VAL A 230 -3.56 7.52 -8.50
C VAL A 230 -3.75 6.06 -8.90
N VAL A 231 -2.87 5.20 -8.40
CA VAL A 231 -2.86 3.76 -8.65
C VAL A 231 -3.45 2.99 -7.47
N TRP A 232 -4.08 1.87 -7.77
CA TRP A 232 -4.45 0.85 -6.80
C TRP A 232 -3.53 -0.37 -6.97
N ILE A 233 -2.81 -0.73 -5.92
CA ILE A 233 -1.88 -1.88 -5.89
C ILE A 233 -2.23 -2.72 -4.67
N CYS A 234 -2.54 -4.01 -4.85
CA CYS A 234 -3.12 -4.83 -3.78
C CYS A 234 -2.23 -4.94 -2.53
N SER A 235 -0.90 -5.04 -2.68
CA SER A 235 0.04 -5.10 -1.55
C SER A 235 0.04 -3.83 -0.69
N PHE A 236 -0.28 -2.68 -1.27
CA PHE A 236 -0.36 -1.39 -0.57
C PHE A 236 -1.78 -1.06 -0.12
N ALA A 237 -2.80 -1.48 -0.88
CA ALA A 237 -4.19 -1.14 -0.62
C ALA A 237 -4.83 -2.01 0.48
N LEU A 238 -4.54 -3.32 0.48
CA LEU A 238 -5.18 -4.27 1.40
C LEU A 238 -4.52 -4.27 2.78
N PRO A 239 -5.28 -4.57 3.85
CA PRO A 239 -4.75 -4.70 5.21
C PRO A 239 -3.88 -5.95 5.36
N GLN A 240 -2.57 -5.81 5.12
CA GLN A 240 -1.63 -6.95 5.07
C GLN A 240 -1.47 -7.70 6.41
N ASN A 241 -1.94 -7.13 7.52
CA ASN A 241 -1.91 -7.74 8.85
C ASN A 241 -3.15 -8.59 9.17
N LEU A 242 -4.17 -8.57 8.30
CA LEU A 242 -5.37 -9.40 8.44
C LEU A 242 -5.29 -10.64 7.56
N ASP A 243 -6.20 -11.58 7.77
CA ASP A 243 -6.35 -12.72 6.86
C ASP A 243 -7.02 -12.26 5.56
N ILE A 244 -6.19 -11.97 4.57
CA ILE A 244 -6.61 -11.54 3.23
C ILE A 244 -7.51 -12.60 2.57
N ASN A 245 -7.35 -13.89 2.88
CA ASN A 245 -8.21 -14.92 2.30
C ASN A 245 -9.64 -14.81 2.83
N LEU A 246 -9.83 -14.42 4.08
CA LEU A 246 -11.17 -14.12 4.61
C LEU A 246 -11.74 -12.88 3.93
N LEU A 247 -10.92 -11.86 3.69
CA LEU A 247 -11.35 -10.63 3.03
C LEU A 247 -11.81 -10.83 1.58
N ILE A 248 -11.13 -11.71 0.84
CA ILE A 248 -11.43 -11.97 -0.57
C ILE A 248 -12.44 -13.12 -0.72
N GLY A 249 -12.38 -14.11 0.16
CA GLY A 249 -13.15 -15.36 0.07
C GLY A 249 -14.53 -15.30 0.69
N GLN A 250 -14.85 -14.25 1.46
CA GLN A 250 -16.18 -14.05 2.02
C GLN A 250 -17.03 -13.17 1.08
N GLY A 251 -18.18 -13.69 0.65
CA GLY A 251 -19.18 -12.95 -0.11
C GLY A 251 -19.12 -13.17 -1.63
N GLU A 252 -19.83 -12.31 -2.36
CA GLU A 252 -19.90 -12.36 -3.81
C GLU A 252 -18.63 -11.75 -4.44
N LEU A 253 -18.19 -12.25 -5.60
CA LEU A 253 -16.99 -11.73 -6.30
C LEU A 253 -17.06 -10.21 -6.53
N CYS A 254 -18.26 -9.69 -6.77
CA CYS A 254 -18.48 -8.27 -6.99
C CYS A 254 -18.29 -7.38 -5.75
N GLU A 255 -18.24 -7.99 -4.57
CA GLU A 255 -18.01 -7.34 -3.29
C GLU A 255 -16.53 -7.32 -2.92
N SER A 256 -15.71 -8.14 -3.58
CA SER A 256 -14.27 -8.18 -3.35
C SER A 256 -13.63 -6.79 -3.58
N PRO A 257 -12.62 -6.41 -2.78
CA PRO A 257 -11.94 -5.13 -2.95
C PRO A 257 -11.30 -4.98 -4.33
N PHE A 258 -10.86 -6.10 -4.92
CA PHE A 258 -10.32 -6.16 -6.29
C PHE A 258 -11.36 -5.74 -7.32
N HIS A 259 -12.57 -6.32 -7.26
CA HIS A 259 -13.62 -5.99 -8.22
C HIS A 259 -14.07 -4.54 -8.07
N GLN A 260 -14.22 -4.06 -6.84
CA GLN A 260 -14.61 -2.67 -6.57
C GLN A 260 -13.58 -1.68 -7.11
N ALA A 261 -12.28 -1.94 -6.88
CA ALA A 261 -11.20 -1.10 -7.40
C ALA A 261 -11.12 -1.13 -8.94
N LEU A 262 -11.24 -2.32 -9.54
CA LEU A 262 -11.20 -2.48 -10.99
C LEU A 262 -12.35 -1.73 -11.68
N LEU A 263 -13.59 -1.88 -11.18
CA LEU A 263 -14.75 -1.14 -11.70
C LEU A 263 -14.61 0.37 -11.57
N GLN A 264 -13.83 0.83 -10.58
CA GLN A 264 -13.62 2.25 -10.36
C GLN A 264 -12.54 2.82 -11.29
N ALA A 265 -11.47 2.07 -11.55
CA ALA A 265 -10.40 2.48 -12.45
C ALA A 265 -10.82 2.42 -13.94
N SER A 266 -11.87 1.67 -14.28
CA SER A 266 -12.36 1.54 -15.66
C SER A 266 -13.32 2.66 -16.11
N GLN A 267 -13.53 3.70 -15.30
CA GLN A 267 -14.46 4.81 -15.56
C GLN A 267 -13.71 6.09 -15.89
#